data_AF-A0A960YGE1-F1
#
_entry.id   AF-A0A960YGE1-F1
#
_cell.length_a   1.000
_cell.length_b   1.000
_cell.length_c   1.000
_cell.angle_alpha   90.00
_cell.angle_beta   90.00
_cell.angle_gamma   90.00
#
_symmetry.space_group_name_H-M   'P 1'
#
loop_
_entity.id
_entity.type
_entity.pdbx_description
1 polymer ?
#
loop_
_entity_poly.entity_id
_entity_poly.type
_entity_poly.pdbx_seq_one_letter_code
_entity_poly.pdbx_strand_id
1 'polypeptide(L)'
;MILSRASEYAIRAMVYMAGREADGPVQLKEIAESENIPFHFLAKTMQVLTRIRLVKSFRGPHGGFMLMRPANEIYLYEIVNAFDAISQWDTTCVLGINPCSDDVICPIHDDWKPIKEGIFELFRTRNLESLVGKLEEKRQKLRELGLTG
;
A
#
# COMPACT_ATOMS: atom_id res chain seq x y z
N MET A 1 13.22 6.35 -0.23
CA MET A 1 12.28 5.43 -0.93
C MET A 1 11.49 6.27 -1.93
N ILE A 2 11.08 5.70 -3.07
CA ILE A 2 10.30 6.44 -4.10
C ILE A 2 8.88 6.76 -3.60
N LEU A 3 8.32 5.91 -2.73
CA LEU A 3 7.01 6.11 -2.12
C LEU A 3 7.09 7.01 -0.89
N SER A 4 6.00 7.74 -0.63
CA SER A 4 5.87 8.48 0.63
C SER A 4 5.70 7.54 1.82
N ARG A 5 6.01 8.04 3.02
CA ARG A 5 5.72 7.30 4.27
C ARG A 5 4.22 7.01 4.43
N ALA A 6 3.36 7.85 3.85
CA ALA A 6 1.92 7.65 3.91
C ALA A 6 1.50 6.41 3.11
N SER A 7 2.03 6.25 1.89
CA SER A 7 1.86 5.02 1.09
C SER A 7 2.41 3.79 1.80
N GLU A 8 3.61 3.90 2.37
CA GLU A 8 4.22 2.79 3.12
C GLU A 8 3.33 2.34 4.30
N TYR A 9 2.89 3.28 5.14
CA TYR A 9 2.00 2.99 6.26
C TYR A 9 0.64 2.46 5.81
N ALA A 10 0.10 2.96 4.70
CA ALA A 10 -1.15 2.48 4.15
C ALA A 10 -1.04 1.02 3.71
N ILE A 11 0.01 0.66 2.95
CA ILE A 11 0.24 -0.72 2.51
C ILE A 11 0.35 -1.64 3.72
N ARG A 12 1.18 -1.27 4.70
CA ARG A 12 1.40 -2.09 5.90
C ARG A 12 0.12 -2.32 6.70
N ALA A 13 -0.65 -1.25 6.93
CA ALA A 13 -1.93 -1.35 7.63
C ALA A 13 -2.95 -2.22 6.87
N MET A 14 -3.05 -2.06 5.54
CA MET A 14 -3.98 -2.82 4.70
C MET A 14 -3.60 -4.29 4.62
N VAL A 15 -2.31 -4.63 4.52
CA VAL A 15 -1.83 -6.01 4.53
C VAL A 15 -2.04 -6.66 5.90
N TYR A 16 -1.80 -5.93 6.99
CA TYR A 16 -2.08 -6.39 8.34
C TYR A 16 -3.56 -6.74 8.52
N MET A 17 -4.46 -5.86 8.05
CA MET A 17 -5.90 -6.11 8.09
C MET A 17 -6.32 -7.28 7.20
N ALA A 18 -5.73 -7.43 6.01
CA ALA A 18 -6.00 -8.53 5.10
C ALA A 18 -5.68 -9.90 5.73
N GLY A 19 -4.57 -9.99 6.48
CA GLY A 19 -4.21 -11.22 7.19
C GLY A 19 -5.15 -11.57 8.36
N ARG A 20 -6.12 -10.71 8.69
CA ARG A 20 -7.05 -10.86 9.80
C ARG A 20 -8.50 -10.64 9.38
N GLU A 21 -8.77 -10.80 8.08
CA GLU A 21 -10.10 -10.54 7.51
C GLU A 21 -11.20 -11.39 8.18
N ALA A 22 -10.85 -12.61 8.62
CA ALA A 22 -11.76 -13.51 9.34
C ALA A 22 -12.06 -13.10 10.80
N ASP A 23 -11.23 -12.25 11.41
CA ASP A 23 -11.33 -11.85 12.82
C ASP A 23 -12.36 -10.71 13.04
N GLY A 24 -12.84 -10.08 11.95
CA GLY A 24 -13.73 -8.93 12.00
C GLY A 24 -12.99 -7.57 12.05
N PRO A 25 -13.61 -6.51 12.60
CA PRO A 25 -12.99 -5.19 12.69
C PRO A 25 -11.70 -5.17 13.51
N VAL A 26 -10.63 -4.60 12.94
CA VAL A 26 -9.32 -4.47 13.58
C VAL A 26 -9.17 -3.07 14.18
N GLN A 27 -8.71 -2.97 15.42
CA GLN A 27 -8.61 -1.67 16.10
C GLN A 27 -7.44 -0.85 15.56
N LEU A 28 -7.61 0.49 15.49
CA LEU A 28 -6.55 1.38 15.04
C LEU A 28 -5.28 1.28 15.91
N LYS A 29 -5.46 1.13 17.22
CA LYS A 29 -4.37 0.99 18.19
C LYS A 29 -3.57 -0.29 17.94
N GLU A 30 -4.26 -1.38 17.70
CA GLU A 30 -3.68 -2.68 17.42
C GLU A 30 -2.85 -2.68 16.12
N ILE A 31 -3.35 -2.05 15.06
CA ILE A 31 -2.60 -1.87 13.81
C ILE A 31 -1.35 -1.00 14.07
N ALA A 32 -1.50 0.11 14.80
CA ALA A 32 -0.40 1.03 15.10
C ALA A 32 0.73 0.35 15.88
N GLU A 33 0.40 -0.45 16.89
CA GLU A 33 1.35 -1.19 17.71
C GLU A 33 2.02 -2.31 16.91
N SER A 34 1.24 -3.13 16.21
CA SER A 34 1.76 -4.27 15.45
C SER A 34 2.68 -3.85 14.30
N GLU A 35 2.34 -2.74 13.63
CA GLU A 35 3.13 -2.21 12.53
C GLU A 35 4.09 -1.10 13.00
N ASN A 36 4.24 -0.82 14.30
CA ASN A 36 5.11 0.26 14.79
C ASN A 36 4.90 1.58 14.00
N ILE A 37 3.64 1.93 13.73
CA ILE A 37 3.24 3.14 13.00
C ILE A 37 2.77 4.15 14.05
N PRO A 38 3.25 5.41 14.02
CA PRO A 38 2.74 6.40 14.96
C PRO A 38 1.23 6.58 14.81
N PHE A 39 0.49 6.46 15.92
CA PHE A 39 -0.96 6.40 15.93
C PHE A 39 -1.64 7.53 15.15
N HIS A 40 -1.16 8.77 15.31
CA HIS A 40 -1.70 9.94 14.62
C HIS A 40 -1.52 9.89 13.10
N PHE A 41 -0.39 9.35 12.62
CA PHE A 41 -0.16 9.14 11.19
C PHE A 41 -1.12 8.08 10.67
N LEU A 42 -1.23 6.95 11.37
CA LEU A 42 -2.13 5.88 10.97
C LEU A 42 -3.59 6.36 10.94
N ALA A 43 -4.03 7.14 11.94
CA ALA A 43 -5.37 7.72 11.96
C ALA A 43 -5.67 8.52 10.69
N LYS A 44 -4.74 9.38 10.25
CA LYS A 44 -4.87 10.16 9.01
C LYS A 44 -4.88 9.26 7.77
N THR A 45 -4.02 8.24 7.73
CA THR A 45 -3.99 7.24 6.66
C THR A 45 -5.33 6.50 6.53
N MET A 46 -5.88 6.02 7.66
CA MET A 46 -7.16 5.32 7.67
C MET A 46 -8.34 6.22 7.27
N GLN A 47 -8.30 7.52 7.59
CA GLN A 47 -9.30 8.47 7.11
C GLN A 47 -9.29 8.61 5.57
N VAL A 48 -8.11 8.66 4.96
CA VAL A 48 -7.98 8.70 3.50
C VAL A 48 -8.52 7.41 2.89
N LEU A 49 -8.09 6.25 3.39
CA LEU A 49 -8.55 4.93 2.92
C LEU A 49 -10.07 4.75 3.08
N THR A 50 -10.66 5.30 4.15
CA THR A 50 -12.12 5.28 4.36
C THR A 50 -12.83 6.14 3.32
N ARG A 51 -12.32 7.33 3.03
CA ARG A 51 -12.91 8.27 2.06
C ARG A 51 -12.95 7.66 0.65
N ILE A 52 -11.90 6.95 0.26
CA ILE A 52 -11.81 6.26 -1.04
C ILE A 52 -12.42 4.86 -1.03
N ARG A 53 -13.09 4.46 0.07
CA ARG A 53 -13.82 3.19 0.21
C ARG A 53 -12.95 1.94 0.05
N LEU A 54 -11.68 1.99 0.47
CA LEU A 54 -10.86 0.78 0.63
C LEU A 54 -11.07 0.12 1.99
N VAL A 55 -11.46 0.90 3.00
CA VAL A 55 -11.80 0.40 4.34
C VAL A 55 -13.11 0.97 4.86
N LYS A 56 -13.75 0.22 5.74
CA LYS A 56 -14.95 0.62 6.50
C LYS A 56 -14.56 0.86 7.94
N SER A 57 -15.06 1.93 8.55
CA SER A 57 -14.89 2.20 9.98
C SER A 57 -16.15 1.86 10.76
N PHE A 58 -15.99 1.18 11.88
CA PHE A 58 -17.04 0.83 12.84
C PHE A 58 -16.79 1.56 14.16
N ARG A 59 -17.86 2.09 14.77
CA ARG A 59 -17.80 2.78 16.06
C ARG A 59 -18.11 1.83 17.21
N GLY A 60 -17.69 2.20 18.43
CA GLY A 60 -17.99 1.49 19.66
C GLY A 60 -16.78 0.74 20.25
N PRO A 61 -16.92 0.09 21.42
CA PRO A 61 -15.83 -0.59 22.14
C PRO A 61 -15.15 -1.71 21.33
N HIS A 62 -15.90 -2.36 20.44
CA HIS A 62 -15.44 -3.38 19.50
C HIS A 62 -15.43 -2.87 18.06
N GLY A 63 -15.40 -1.54 17.89
CA GLY A 63 -15.24 -0.90 16.60
C GLY A 63 -13.82 -1.05 16.07
N GLY A 64 -13.57 -0.50 14.89
CA GLY A 64 -12.29 -0.67 14.21
C GLY A 64 -12.43 -0.43 12.72
N PHE A 65 -11.54 -1.05 11.95
CA PHE A 65 -11.52 -0.99 10.50
C PHE A 65 -11.61 -2.38 9.90
N MET A 66 -12.32 -2.49 8.78
CA MET A 66 -12.34 -3.69 7.93
C MET A 66 -12.05 -3.30 6.49
N LEU A 67 -11.56 -4.25 5.69
CA LEU A 67 -11.52 -4.09 4.24
C LEU A 67 -12.95 -3.94 3.70
N MET A 68 -13.13 -3.10 2.68
CA MET A 68 -14.44 -2.91 2.05
C MET A 68 -14.81 -4.02 1.07
N ARG A 69 -13.83 -4.82 0.66
CA ARG A 69 -13.94 -5.93 -0.29
C ARG A 69 -12.81 -6.93 -0.04
N PRO A 70 -12.92 -8.17 -0.57
CA PRO A 70 -11.94 -9.21 -0.34
C PRO A 70 -10.50 -8.79 -0.66
N ALA A 71 -9.53 -9.28 0.11
CA ALA A 71 -8.12 -8.95 -0.06
C ALA A 71 -7.56 -9.24 -1.48
N ASN A 72 -8.14 -10.21 -2.18
CA ASN A 72 -7.74 -10.57 -3.55
C ASN A 72 -8.23 -9.59 -4.62
N GLU A 73 -9.14 -8.67 -4.27
CA GLU A 73 -9.65 -7.63 -5.16
C GLU A 73 -8.96 -6.28 -4.96
N ILE A 74 -8.25 -6.07 -3.85
CA ILE A 74 -7.59 -4.80 -3.51
C ILE A 74 -6.13 -4.83 -3.96
N TYR A 75 -5.80 -3.99 -4.95
CA TYR A 75 -4.45 -3.91 -5.50
C TYR A 75 -3.62 -2.79 -4.88
N LEU A 76 -2.29 -2.99 -4.85
CA LEU A 76 -1.34 -1.98 -4.40
C LEU A 76 -1.52 -0.65 -5.14
N TYR A 77 -1.89 -0.70 -6.42
CA TYR A 77 -2.15 0.48 -7.24
C TYR A 77 -3.14 1.44 -6.58
N GLU A 78 -4.26 0.94 -6.06
CA GLU A 78 -5.29 1.77 -5.46
C GLU A 78 -4.82 2.40 -4.15
N ILE A 79 -4.09 1.64 -3.35
CA ILE A 79 -3.53 2.10 -2.07
C ILE A 79 -2.50 3.19 -2.34
N VAL A 80 -1.54 2.95 -3.22
CA VAL A 80 -0.45 3.90 -3.50
C VAL A 80 -0.98 5.14 -4.22
N ASN A 81 -1.90 4.99 -5.17
CA ASN A 81 -2.50 6.13 -5.87
C ASN A 81 -3.25 7.09 -4.92
N ALA A 82 -3.78 6.58 -3.80
CA ALA A 82 -4.47 7.40 -2.81
C ALA A 82 -3.57 8.43 -2.12
N PHE A 83 -2.24 8.20 -2.08
CA PHE A 83 -1.29 9.03 -1.34
C PHE A 83 -0.24 9.68 -2.24
N ASP A 84 0.23 8.96 -3.26
CA ASP A 84 1.31 9.43 -4.15
C ASP A 84 0.82 9.84 -5.55
N ALA A 85 -0.50 9.79 -5.78
CA ALA A 85 -1.15 10.18 -7.04
C ALA A 85 -0.49 9.56 -8.29
N ILE A 86 -0.10 8.28 -8.19
CA ILE A 86 0.71 7.60 -9.22
C ILE A 86 0.05 7.58 -10.59
N SER A 87 -1.28 7.67 -10.68
CA SER A 87 -1.99 7.88 -11.95
C SER A 87 -1.49 9.09 -12.77
N GLN A 88 -0.83 10.06 -12.13
CA GLN A 88 -0.24 11.23 -12.78
C GLN A 88 1.20 10.99 -13.23
N TRP A 89 1.84 9.89 -12.84
CA TRP A 89 3.23 9.61 -13.23
C TRP A 89 3.37 9.31 -14.72
N ASP A 90 2.29 8.90 -15.39
CA ASP A 90 2.31 8.71 -16.84
C ASP A 90 2.70 10.00 -17.56
N THR A 91 2.26 11.16 -17.05
CA THR A 91 2.57 12.49 -17.59
C THR A 91 3.66 13.25 -16.82
N THR A 92 4.12 12.73 -15.68
CA THR A 92 5.09 13.41 -14.81
C THR A 92 6.49 12.81 -14.93
N CYS A 93 7.47 13.66 -15.24
CA CYS A 93 8.88 13.29 -15.31
C CYS A 93 9.54 13.34 -13.93
N VAL A 94 10.45 12.40 -13.66
CA VAL A 94 11.26 12.39 -12.42
C VAL A 94 12.17 13.61 -12.28
N LEU A 95 12.53 14.26 -13.40
CA LEU A 95 13.28 15.53 -13.41
C LEU A 95 12.38 16.78 -13.31
N GLY A 96 11.05 16.61 -13.28
CA GLY A 96 10.10 17.73 -13.31
C GLY A 96 9.94 18.41 -14.67
N ILE A 97 10.56 17.88 -15.73
CA ILE A 97 10.41 18.36 -17.11
C ILE A 97 9.15 17.73 -17.70
N ASN A 98 8.02 18.41 -17.53
CA ASN A 98 6.70 17.92 -17.95
C ASN A 98 6.25 18.59 -19.26
N PRO A 99 5.43 17.91 -20.09
CA PRO A 99 4.92 16.54 -19.89
C PRO A 99 5.97 15.47 -20.24
N CYS A 100 5.94 14.34 -19.54
CA CYS A 100 6.65 13.12 -19.93
C CYS A 100 5.85 12.43 -21.04
N SER A 101 6.40 12.36 -22.26
CA SER A 101 5.72 11.76 -23.42
C SER A 101 6.73 11.17 -24.42
N ASP A 102 6.27 10.24 -25.25
CA ASP A 102 7.08 9.68 -26.34
C ASP A 102 7.24 10.68 -27.52
N ASP A 103 6.43 11.72 -27.57
CA ASP A 103 6.50 12.77 -28.60
C ASP A 103 7.55 13.85 -28.26
N VAL A 104 7.75 14.11 -26.96
CA VAL A 104 8.69 15.11 -26.43
C VAL A 104 9.51 14.47 -25.31
N ILE A 105 10.64 13.89 -25.68
CA ILE A 105 11.49 13.11 -24.79
C ILE A 105 12.46 14.00 -24.02
N CYS A 106 12.70 13.66 -22.75
CA CYS A 106 13.77 14.23 -21.95
C CYS A 106 15.07 13.41 -22.06
N PRO A 107 16.23 13.92 -21.64
CA PRO A 107 17.52 13.22 -21.80
C PRO A 107 17.63 11.84 -21.13
N ILE A 108 16.73 11.52 -20.20
CA ILE A 108 16.69 10.23 -19.48
C ILE A 108 15.43 9.43 -19.80
N HIS A 109 14.66 9.82 -20.83
CA HIS A 109 13.34 9.25 -21.12
C HIS A 109 13.39 7.74 -21.28
N ASP A 110 14.32 7.26 -22.10
CA ASP A 110 14.46 5.85 -22.43
C ASP A 110 14.95 5.00 -21.24
N ASP A 111 15.66 5.61 -20.29
CA ASP A 111 16.09 4.96 -19.05
C ASP A 111 14.96 4.95 -18.00
N TRP A 112 14.21 6.05 -17.89
CA TRP A 112 13.20 6.23 -16.86
C TRP A 112 11.88 5.52 -17.18
N LYS A 113 11.44 5.55 -18.44
CA LYS A 113 10.19 4.94 -18.90
C LYS A 113 10.04 3.47 -18.47
N PRO A 114 10.98 2.55 -18.76
CA PRO A 114 10.83 1.15 -18.38
C PRO A 114 10.81 0.93 -16.86
N ILE A 115 11.55 1.75 -16.08
CA ILE A 115 11.53 1.68 -14.61
C ILE A 115 10.13 2.06 -14.10
N LYS A 116 9.59 3.17 -14.60
CA LYS A 116 8.26 3.66 -14.25
C LYS A 116 7.19 2.62 -14.59
N GLU A 117 7.21 2.08 -15.80
CA GLU A 117 6.29 1.04 -16.26
C GLU A 117 6.37 -0.23 -15.39
N GLY A 118 7.59 -0.66 -15.03
CA GLY A 118 7.78 -1.81 -14.14
C GLY A 118 7.19 -1.59 -12.73
N ILE A 119 7.31 -0.39 -12.18
CA ILE A 119 6.68 -0.03 -10.89
C ILE A 119 5.15 -0.07 -11.01
N PHE A 120 4.59 0.49 -12.07
CA PHE A 120 3.14 0.46 -12.29
C PHE A 120 2.62 -0.95 -12.44
N GLU A 121 3.30 -1.79 -13.22
CA GLU A 121 2.90 -3.18 -13.43
C GLU A 121 2.93 -3.97 -12.12
N LEU A 122 3.96 -3.76 -11.29
CA LEU A 122 4.01 -4.33 -9.95
C LEU A 122 2.79 -3.92 -9.12
N PHE A 123 2.42 -2.65 -9.11
CA PHE A 123 1.29 -2.18 -8.30
C PHE A 123 -0.07 -2.64 -8.84
N ARG A 124 -0.22 -2.76 -10.17
CA ARG A 124 -1.45 -3.23 -10.81
C ARG A 124 -1.68 -4.73 -10.70
N THR A 125 -0.61 -5.52 -10.53
CA THR A 125 -0.70 -7.00 -10.47
C THR A 125 -0.61 -7.60 -9.07
N ARG A 126 -0.28 -6.81 -8.05
CA ARG A 126 -0.17 -7.28 -6.67
C ARG A 126 -1.37 -6.85 -5.85
N ASN A 127 -2.17 -7.83 -5.42
CA ASN A 127 -3.26 -7.67 -4.47
C ASN A 127 -2.82 -7.98 -3.02
N LEU A 128 -3.66 -7.61 -2.05
CA LEU A 128 -3.34 -7.80 -0.63
C LEU A 128 -3.21 -9.28 -0.26
N GLU A 129 -4.05 -10.15 -0.81
CA GLU A 129 -3.97 -11.60 -0.58
C GLU A 129 -2.59 -12.15 -0.97
N SER A 130 -2.09 -11.80 -2.16
CA SER A 130 -0.76 -12.20 -2.62
C SER A 130 0.36 -11.74 -1.67
N LEU A 131 0.20 -10.56 -1.05
CA LEU A 131 1.20 -10.03 -0.12
C LEU A 131 1.16 -10.73 1.22
N VAL A 132 -0.03 -11.04 1.74
CA VAL A 132 -0.22 -11.82 2.96
C VAL A 132 0.47 -13.18 2.81
N GLY A 133 0.17 -13.92 1.73
CA GLY A 133 0.79 -15.23 1.49
C GLY A 133 2.33 -15.16 1.42
N LYS A 134 2.89 -14.18 0.70
CA LYS A 134 4.34 -13.99 0.62
C LYS A 134 4.98 -13.61 1.97
N LEU A 135 4.28 -12.86 2.81
CA LEU A 135 4.76 -12.54 4.16
C LEU A 135 4.75 -13.77 5.07
N GLU A 136 3.75 -14.63 4.94
CA GLU A 136 3.69 -15.90 5.67
C GLU A 136 4.83 -16.84 5.28
N GLU A 137 5.09 -16.98 3.97
CA GLU A 137 6.24 -17.72 3.43
C GLU A 137 7.56 -17.17 3.98
N LYS A 138 7.73 -15.84 3.96
CA LYS A 138 8.93 -15.18 4.51
C LYS A 138 9.07 -15.46 6.00
N ARG A 139 7.99 -15.33 6.78
CA ARG A 139 7.99 -15.60 8.23
C ARG A 139 8.33 -17.06 8.53
N GLN A 140 7.81 -18.00 7.74
CA GLN A 140 8.16 -19.42 7.85
C GLN A 140 9.66 -19.63 7.61
N LYS A 141 10.20 -19.07 6.53
CA LYS A 141 11.62 -19.19 6.20
C LYS A 141 12.52 -18.58 7.27
N LEU A 142 12.13 -17.46 7.87
CA LEU A 142 12.86 -16.85 8.99
C LEU A 142 12.89 -17.76 10.23
N ARG A 143 11.79 -18.45 10.53
CA ARG A 143 11.74 -19.44 11.62
C ARG A 143 12.65 -20.64 11.34
N GLU A 144 12.60 -21.18 10.13
CA GLU A 144 13.44 -22.31 9.70
C GLU A 144 14.94 -21.99 9.81
N LEU A 145 15.32 -20.74 9.55
CA LEU A 145 16.71 -20.26 9.64
C LEU A 145 17.12 -19.80 11.04
N GLY A 146 16.22 -19.83 12.04
CA GLY A 146 16.51 -19.34 13.39
C GLY A 146 16.77 -17.82 13.47
N LEU A 147 16.27 -17.05 12.50
CA LEU A 147 16.48 -15.59 12.38
C LEU A 147 15.31 -14.77 12.95
N THR A 148 14.48 -15.36 13.80
CA THR A 148 13.40 -14.63 14.46
C THR A 148 13.98 -13.76 15.58
N GLY A 149 14.00 -12.44 15.35
CA GLY A 149 14.17 -11.43 16.39
C GLY A 149 12.87 -11.13 17.10
#